data_AF-A0A9W9STH0-F1
#
_entry.id   AF-A0A9W9STH0-F1
#
_cell.length_a   1.000
_cell.length_b   1.000
_cell.length_c   1.000
_cell.angle_alpha   90.00
_cell.angle_beta   90.00
_cell.angle_gamma   90.00
#
_symmetry.space_group_name_H-M   'P 1'
#
loop_
_entity.id
_entity.type
_entity.pdbx_description
1 polymer ?
#
loop_
_entity_poly.entity_id
_entity_poly.type
_entity_poly.pdbx_seq_one_letter_code
_entity_poly.pdbx_strand_id
1 'polypeptide(L)'
;MSQTHHIIYSVSNPDRRYFRIDFGKRSVLNPSIIPHPELLDTWIITAQLYKPTAVRDASVWFAELVCNAAFSDDKRVLSCLEPPLLLPIPATFSDANKCLGDLSFFSLSVGPHDARVFYGPEIPYTIYGSNSLFTCFGQWISDFRILMDWGVDTINQHEFRQYRELQRPMPWNAVEKNWFIFWDDLGQMFLHHEITPARVFSKLELDGSVGPNLALTNYLSDQECLKRFLPETGKIHQATNSLAITLCARSDQSCQPDATNTFVLFIIQQKTVHGLHPVYEPYVVLMRRSMPFEIYAVSSKPIWIFGRSIRAEKSDEDPSGLLEDTSEMLYMTSISWKNHSQKYHGFIDDTLFLAFGREDSHAGGIDVTAGDLLAELGMCAGF
;
A
#
# COMPACT_ATOMS: atom_id res chain seq x y z
N MET A 1 -15.31 4.86 -20.31
CA MET A 1 -14.40 4.24 -19.32
C MET A 1 -13.14 3.67 -19.97
N SER A 2 -13.19 2.69 -20.90
CA SER A 2 -11.97 2.11 -21.50
C SER A 2 -11.05 3.09 -22.25
N GLN A 3 -11.61 4.20 -22.76
CA GLN A 3 -10.83 5.27 -23.39
C GLN A 3 -10.02 6.11 -22.39
N THR A 4 -10.45 6.18 -21.13
CA THR A 4 -9.84 7.04 -20.09
C THR A 4 -9.15 6.26 -18.98
N HIS A 5 -9.52 5.00 -18.78
CA HIS A 5 -8.97 4.12 -17.74
C HIS A 5 -8.65 2.75 -18.31
N HIS A 6 -7.67 2.09 -17.70
CA HIS A 6 -7.42 0.67 -17.87
C HIS A 6 -8.30 -0.12 -16.90
N ILE A 7 -9.27 -0.89 -17.40
CA ILE A 7 -10.23 -1.59 -16.54
C ILE A 7 -9.67 -2.96 -16.15
N ILE A 8 -9.58 -3.21 -14.84
CA ILE A 8 -9.19 -4.51 -14.29
C ILE A 8 -10.40 -5.24 -13.70
N TYR A 9 -10.35 -6.57 -13.78
CA TYR A 9 -11.44 -7.48 -13.43
C TYR A 9 -10.93 -8.54 -12.45
N SER A 10 -11.77 -8.91 -11.48
CA SER A 10 -11.42 -10.00 -10.57
C SER A 10 -11.31 -11.31 -11.34
N VAL A 11 -10.27 -12.09 -11.06
CA VAL A 11 -10.05 -13.41 -11.66
C VAL A 11 -10.79 -14.52 -10.93
N SER A 12 -11.15 -14.33 -9.65
CA SER A 12 -11.85 -15.36 -8.86
C SER A 12 -13.30 -15.05 -8.54
N ASN A 13 -13.71 -13.78 -8.54
CA ASN A 13 -15.11 -13.41 -8.31
C ASN A 13 -15.94 -13.73 -9.56
N PRO A 14 -17.03 -14.51 -9.46
CA PRO A 14 -17.89 -14.86 -10.60
C PRO A 14 -18.46 -13.65 -11.35
N ASP A 15 -18.73 -12.55 -10.64
CA ASP A 15 -19.24 -11.31 -11.21
C ASP A 15 -18.11 -10.42 -11.78
N ARG A 16 -16.85 -10.86 -11.64
CA ARG A 16 -15.63 -10.16 -12.02
C ARG A 16 -15.41 -8.83 -11.30
N ARG A 17 -16.21 -8.55 -10.28
CA ARG A 17 -16.14 -7.35 -9.43
C ARG A 17 -15.14 -7.53 -8.31
N TYR A 18 -14.70 -6.45 -7.69
CA TYR A 18 -14.00 -6.52 -6.42
C TYR A 18 -14.84 -7.22 -5.33
N PHE A 19 -14.17 -7.76 -4.32
CA PHE A 19 -14.77 -8.40 -3.15
C PHE A 19 -14.72 -7.47 -1.93
N ARG A 20 -15.63 -7.69 -0.98
CA ARG A 20 -15.62 -7.01 0.32
C ARG A 20 -14.66 -7.72 1.28
N ILE A 21 -14.05 -6.94 2.18
CA ILE A 21 -13.28 -7.49 3.30
C ILE A 21 -14.10 -7.28 4.57
N ASP A 22 -14.32 -8.35 5.34
CA ASP A 22 -15.21 -8.35 6.50
C ASP A 22 -14.48 -8.75 7.79
N PHE A 23 -14.44 -7.81 8.74
CA PHE A 23 -13.90 -7.99 10.10
C PHE A 23 -15.01 -8.28 11.13
N GLY A 24 -16.17 -8.72 10.67
CA GLY A 24 -17.33 -9.07 11.47
C GLY A 24 -18.02 -7.83 12.04
N LYS A 25 -18.01 -7.68 13.37
CA LYS A 25 -18.67 -6.55 14.06
C LYS A 25 -17.81 -5.28 14.12
N ARG A 26 -16.62 -5.28 13.52
CA ARG A 26 -15.68 -4.15 13.54
C ARG A 26 -15.67 -3.48 12.17
N SER A 27 -15.91 -2.17 12.15
CA SER A 27 -15.67 -1.35 10.97
C SER A 27 -14.17 -1.07 10.83
N VAL A 28 -13.66 -1.06 9.61
CA VAL A 28 -12.23 -0.93 9.34
C VAL A 28 -11.93 -0.12 8.08
N LEU A 29 -10.71 0.41 8.00
CA LEU A 29 -10.16 1.14 6.86
C LEU A 29 -8.80 0.58 6.48
N ASN A 30 -8.35 0.92 5.27
CA ASN A 30 -6.96 0.77 4.84
C ASN A 30 -6.39 -0.65 5.02
N PRO A 31 -7.01 -1.66 4.37
CA PRO A 31 -6.66 -3.05 4.59
C PRO A 31 -5.30 -3.46 3.98
N SER A 32 -4.71 -4.50 4.56
CA SER A 32 -3.68 -5.32 3.93
C SER A 32 -4.10 -6.78 3.85
N ILE A 33 -3.66 -7.46 2.80
CA ILE A 33 -3.90 -8.90 2.59
C ILE A 33 -2.53 -9.52 2.29
N ILE A 34 -2.14 -10.58 3.00
CA ILE A 34 -0.97 -11.38 2.64
C ILE A 34 -1.32 -12.88 2.70
N PRO A 35 -0.70 -13.75 1.88
CA PRO A 35 -0.92 -15.19 1.97
C PRO A 35 -0.46 -15.73 3.33
N HIS A 36 -1.24 -16.65 3.91
CA HIS A 36 -0.82 -17.34 5.12
C HIS A 36 0.43 -18.17 4.83
N PRO A 37 1.42 -18.22 5.75
CA PRO A 37 2.67 -18.96 5.52
C PRO A 37 2.54 -20.50 5.45
N GLU A 38 1.39 -21.05 5.83
CA GLU A 38 1.23 -22.51 6.07
C GLU A 38 -0.11 -23.04 5.58
N LEU A 39 -1.19 -22.28 5.83
CA LEU A 39 -2.53 -22.67 5.46
C LEU A 39 -2.81 -22.32 3.99
N LEU A 40 -3.23 -23.33 3.24
CA LEU A 40 -3.77 -23.16 1.89
C LEU A 40 -5.11 -22.39 1.95
N ASP A 41 -5.41 -21.63 0.89
CA ASP A 41 -6.66 -20.87 0.74
C ASP A 41 -7.02 -19.98 1.94
N THR A 42 -6.01 -19.55 2.69
CA THR A 42 -6.13 -18.68 3.86
C THR A 42 -5.18 -17.51 3.70
N TRP A 43 -5.65 -16.34 4.09
CA TRP A 43 -4.88 -15.10 4.06
C TRP A 43 -4.88 -14.46 5.44
N ILE A 44 -3.83 -13.74 5.77
CA ILE A 44 -3.81 -12.87 6.92
C ILE A 44 -4.26 -11.50 6.42
N ILE A 45 -5.32 -10.96 7.03
CA ILE A 45 -5.79 -9.61 6.73
C ILE A 45 -5.57 -8.71 7.94
N THR A 46 -5.16 -7.48 7.66
CA THR A 46 -5.06 -6.41 8.66
C THR A 46 -5.78 -5.17 8.19
N ALA A 47 -6.23 -4.32 9.11
CA ALA A 47 -6.87 -3.05 8.77
C ALA A 47 -6.96 -2.14 9.99
N GLN A 48 -6.98 -0.82 9.76
CA GLN A 48 -7.14 0.15 10.83
C GLN A 48 -8.57 0.11 11.37
N LEU A 49 -8.72 0.06 12.68
CA LEU A 49 -10.03 0.14 13.34
C LEU A 49 -10.69 1.49 13.06
N TYR A 50 -11.85 1.45 12.42
CA TYR A 50 -12.71 2.63 12.25
C TYR A 50 -13.68 2.74 13.42
N LYS A 51 -13.74 3.92 14.03
CA LYS A 51 -14.76 4.27 15.01
C LYS A 51 -15.54 5.46 14.46
N PRO A 52 -16.78 5.26 13.96
CA PRO A 52 -17.61 6.37 13.50
C PRO A 52 -17.73 7.40 14.61
N THR A 53 -17.30 8.62 14.33
CA THR A 53 -17.36 9.71 15.31
C THR A 53 -18.77 10.27 15.38
N ALA A 54 -19.57 9.84 16.36
CA ALA A 54 -20.54 10.78 16.92
C ALA A 54 -19.71 11.92 17.52
N VAL A 55 -20.03 13.18 17.20
CA VAL A 55 -19.23 14.39 17.51
C VAL A 55 -18.83 14.53 19.01
N ARG A 56 -19.47 13.77 19.91
CA ARG A 56 -19.17 13.75 21.35
C ARG A 56 -18.14 12.69 21.78
N ASP A 57 -17.81 11.72 20.92
CA ASP A 57 -16.97 10.54 21.24
C ASP A 57 -15.79 10.39 20.27
N ALA A 58 -15.21 11.51 19.79
CA ALA A 58 -14.03 11.46 18.93
C ALA A 58 -12.86 10.78 19.66
N SER A 59 -12.58 9.53 19.28
CA SER A 59 -11.53 8.74 19.89
C SER A 59 -10.18 9.14 19.31
N VAL A 60 -9.27 9.58 20.18
CA VAL A 60 -7.87 9.80 19.81
C VAL A 60 -7.06 8.49 19.71
N TRP A 61 -7.71 7.36 19.98
CA TRP A 61 -7.12 6.03 20.00
C TRP A 61 -7.29 5.34 18.66
N PHE A 62 -6.14 5.07 18.03
CA PHE A 62 -5.99 4.31 16.81
C PHE A 62 -5.43 2.94 17.14
N ALA A 63 -5.88 1.93 16.39
CA ALA A 63 -5.41 0.58 16.54
C ALA A 63 -5.59 -0.16 15.23
N GLU A 64 -4.74 -1.16 15.03
CA GLU A 64 -4.77 -2.03 13.87
C GLU A 64 -5.35 -3.38 14.27
N LEU A 65 -6.17 -3.96 13.41
CA LEU A 65 -6.76 -5.28 13.59
C LEU A 65 -6.05 -6.32 12.73
N VAL A 66 -6.07 -7.57 13.17
CA VAL A 66 -5.56 -8.73 12.44
C VAL A 66 -6.47 -9.95 12.62
N CYS A 67 -6.61 -10.75 11.57
CA CYS A 67 -7.20 -12.09 11.64
C CYS A 67 -6.71 -12.95 10.46
N ASN A 68 -6.81 -14.28 10.62
CA ASN A 68 -6.84 -15.19 9.50
C ASN A 68 -8.20 -15.11 8.81
N ALA A 69 -8.23 -15.13 7.49
CA ALA A 69 -9.42 -14.95 6.68
C ALA A 69 -9.46 -15.91 5.49
N ALA A 70 -10.66 -16.26 5.07
CA ALA A 70 -10.93 -17.07 3.89
C ALA A 70 -12.07 -16.46 3.08
N PHE A 71 -12.11 -16.78 1.78
CA PHE A 71 -13.22 -16.38 0.94
C PHE A 71 -14.48 -17.18 1.27
N SER A 72 -15.63 -16.51 1.23
CA SER A 72 -16.94 -17.15 1.13
C SER A 72 -17.02 -18.10 -0.06
N ASP A 73 -17.97 -19.04 -0.03
CA ASP A 73 -18.16 -20.01 -1.12
C ASP A 73 -18.38 -19.32 -2.48
N ASP A 74 -19.08 -18.19 -2.49
CA ASP A 74 -19.35 -17.39 -3.69
C ASP A 74 -18.21 -16.42 -4.08
N LYS A 75 -17.11 -16.42 -3.33
CA LYS A 75 -15.91 -15.58 -3.55
C LYS A 75 -16.15 -14.07 -3.53
N ARG A 76 -17.30 -13.62 -3.00
CA ARG A 76 -17.64 -12.19 -2.92
C ARG A 76 -17.15 -11.50 -1.65
N VAL A 77 -16.84 -12.26 -0.61
CA VAL A 77 -16.42 -11.74 0.70
C VAL A 77 -15.18 -12.49 1.17
N LEU A 78 -14.15 -11.76 1.59
CA LEU A 78 -13.01 -12.27 2.35
C LEU A 78 -13.25 -11.92 3.82
N SER A 79 -13.56 -12.90 4.67
CA SER A 79 -13.97 -12.66 6.05
C SER A 79 -13.04 -13.31 7.05
N CYS A 80 -12.85 -12.66 8.20
CA CYS A 80 -12.16 -13.27 9.33
C CYS A 80 -12.79 -14.62 9.72
N LEU A 81 -11.94 -15.62 9.97
CA LEU A 81 -12.33 -16.93 10.47
C LEU A 81 -12.64 -16.90 11.98
N GLU A 82 -11.98 -16.00 12.70
CA GLU A 82 -12.16 -15.75 14.13
C GLU A 82 -12.32 -14.25 14.40
N PRO A 83 -12.90 -13.83 15.54
CA PRO A 83 -12.98 -12.42 15.88
C PRO A 83 -11.59 -11.74 15.81
N PRO A 84 -11.47 -10.57 15.13
CA PRO A 84 -10.18 -9.95 14.92
C PRO A 84 -9.54 -9.49 16.22
N LEU A 85 -8.22 -9.64 16.30
CA LEU A 85 -7.39 -9.20 17.42
C LEU A 85 -6.82 -7.81 17.14
N LEU A 86 -6.51 -7.07 18.20
CA LEU A 86 -5.72 -5.83 18.09
C LEU A 86 -4.25 -6.21 17.95
N LEU A 87 -3.57 -5.68 16.94
CA LEU A 87 -2.12 -5.80 16.85
C LEU A 87 -1.48 -5.07 18.04
N PRO A 88 -0.54 -5.70 18.78
CA PRO A 88 0.07 -5.15 19.98
C PRO A 88 1.18 -4.13 19.63
N ILE A 89 0.88 -3.17 18.75
CA ILE A 89 1.80 -2.09 18.40
C ILE A 89 1.69 -1.00 19.48
N PRO A 90 2.78 -0.67 20.20
CA PRO A 90 2.75 0.33 21.25
C PRO A 90 2.54 1.74 20.66
N ALA A 91 1.83 2.59 21.39
CA ALA A 91 1.80 4.03 21.09
C ALA A 91 3.21 4.61 21.26
N THR A 92 3.61 5.47 20.32
CA THR A 92 4.81 6.29 20.46
C THR A 92 4.42 7.68 20.93
N PHE A 93 5.33 8.34 21.63
CA PHE A 93 5.11 9.69 22.14
C PHE A 93 6.29 10.56 21.74
N SER A 94 6.01 11.78 21.29
CA SER A 94 7.02 12.75 20.92
C SER A 94 6.76 14.12 21.53
N ASP A 95 7.71 15.03 21.34
CA ASP A 95 7.56 16.41 21.77
C ASP A 95 6.39 17.08 21.03
N ALA A 96 5.32 17.37 21.77
CA ALA A 96 4.12 18.02 21.25
C ALA A 96 4.41 19.36 20.55
N ASN A 97 5.52 20.03 20.89
CA ASN A 97 5.94 21.26 20.24
C ASN A 97 6.38 21.09 18.78
N LYS A 98 6.52 19.85 18.29
CA LYS A 98 6.79 19.58 16.87
C LYS A 98 5.53 19.61 16.02
N CYS A 99 4.35 19.38 16.62
CA CYS A 99 3.06 19.34 15.96
C CYS A 99 2.33 20.69 16.14
N LEU A 100 2.71 21.68 15.32
CA LEU A 100 2.19 23.04 15.44
C LEU A 100 1.08 23.35 14.42
N GLY A 101 0.21 24.32 14.74
CA GLY A 101 -0.84 24.82 13.85
C GLY A 101 -1.82 23.73 13.42
N ASP A 102 -2.00 23.60 12.11
CA ASP A 102 -2.91 22.62 11.48
C ASP A 102 -2.51 21.16 11.75
N LEU A 103 -1.30 20.91 12.28
CA LEU A 103 -0.82 19.57 12.63
C LEU A 103 -1.01 19.22 14.11
N SER A 104 -1.56 20.13 14.92
CA SER A 104 -1.74 19.93 16.36
C SER A 104 -2.57 18.69 16.71
N PHE A 105 -3.50 18.27 15.85
CA PHE A 105 -4.29 17.05 16.06
C PHE A 105 -3.43 15.78 16.11
N PHE A 106 -2.29 15.74 15.41
CA PHE A 106 -1.37 14.60 15.48
C PHE A 106 -0.73 14.45 16.88
N SER A 107 -0.61 15.53 17.66
CA SER A 107 -0.11 15.45 19.04
C SER A 107 -1.06 14.71 19.98
N LEU A 108 -2.33 14.59 19.60
CA LEU A 108 -3.34 13.87 20.37
C LEU A 108 -3.42 12.39 19.99
N SER A 109 -2.85 12.01 18.85
CA SER A 109 -2.98 10.64 18.32
C SER A 109 -2.31 9.63 19.24
N VAL A 110 -3.00 8.53 19.53
CA VAL A 110 -2.49 7.44 20.36
C VAL A 110 -2.56 6.14 19.56
N GLY A 111 -1.40 5.54 19.29
CA GLY A 111 -1.29 4.25 18.61
C GLY A 111 -0.81 4.34 17.15
N PRO A 112 -0.82 3.20 16.45
CA PRO A 112 -0.47 3.12 15.03
C PRO A 112 -1.57 3.68 14.13
N HIS A 113 -1.17 4.21 12.98
CA HIS A 113 -2.03 4.67 11.89
C HIS A 113 -1.66 4.01 10.58
N ASP A 114 -2.68 3.73 9.77
CA ASP A 114 -2.60 3.31 8.38
C ASP A 114 -1.55 2.21 8.17
N ALA A 115 -1.56 1.20 9.05
CA ALA A 115 -0.55 0.15 8.99
C ALA A 115 -0.70 -0.70 7.74
N ARG A 116 0.44 -1.00 7.12
CA ARG A 116 0.55 -1.84 5.94
C ARG A 116 1.37 -3.05 6.26
N VAL A 117 0.78 -4.22 6.04
CA VAL A 117 1.43 -5.52 6.21
C VAL A 117 1.75 -6.11 4.85
N PHE A 118 3.00 -6.50 4.64
CA PHE A 118 3.49 -6.99 3.37
C PHE A 118 4.68 -7.93 3.54
N TYR A 119 4.90 -8.82 2.57
CA TYR A 119 6.09 -9.65 2.54
C TYR A 119 7.29 -8.91 1.94
N GLY A 120 8.42 -8.94 2.63
CA GLY A 120 9.73 -8.80 2.00
C GLY A 120 10.23 -10.15 1.45
N PRO A 121 11.48 -10.22 0.95
CA PRO A 121 12.03 -11.44 0.35
C PRO A 121 11.96 -12.66 1.28
N GLU A 122 12.23 -12.45 2.58
CA GLU A 122 12.32 -13.54 3.56
C GLU A 122 11.15 -13.57 4.54
N ILE A 123 10.73 -12.40 5.04
CA ILE A 123 9.79 -12.28 6.17
C ILE A 123 8.76 -11.17 5.92
N PRO A 124 7.61 -11.20 6.61
CA PRO A 124 6.63 -10.12 6.56
C PRO A 124 7.00 -8.96 7.50
N TYR A 125 6.69 -7.75 7.05
CA TYR A 125 6.89 -6.52 7.77
C TYR A 125 5.57 -5.79 7.97
N THR A 126 5.52 -4.96 9.00
CA THR A 126 4.48 -3.94 9.20
C THR A 126 5.12 -2.57 9.17
N ILE A 127 4.62 -1.69 8.31
CA ILE A 127 4.95 -0.26 8.33
C ILE A 127 3.72 0.52 8.76
N TYR A 128 3.87 1.45 9.70
CA TYR A 128 2.76 2.23 10.25
C TYR A 128 3.18 3.67 10.58
N GLY A 129 2.22 4.59 10.59
CA GLY A 129 2.42 5.95 11.07
C GLY A 129 2.27 6.06 12.59
N SER A 130 3.08 6.88 13.24
CA SER A 130 2.88 7.24 14.66
C SER A 130 3.67 8.51 15.01
N ASN A 131 3.59 8.99 16.26
CA ASN A 131 4.33 10.17 16.68
C ASN A 131 5.85 9.96 16.56
N SER A 132 6.53 10.99 16.04
CA SER A 132 7.93 10.89 15.59
C SER A 132 8.93 11.45 16.60
N LEU A 133 10.04 10.75 16.84
CA LEU A 133 11.15 11.29 17.63
C LEU A 133 11.90 12.40 16.88
N PHE A 134 11.73 12.51 15.57
CA PHE A 134 12.46 13.41 14.69
C PHE A 134 11.61 14.61 14.24
N THR A 135 10.36 14.38 13.83
CA THR A 135 9.39 15.35 13.29
C THR A 135 8.11 15.36 14.13
N CYS A 136 6.97 15.87 13.62
CA CYS A 136 5.68 15.76 14.32
C CYS A 136 5.15 14.31 14.26
N PHE A 137 5.12 13.75 13.06
CA PHE A 137 4.55 12.44 12.78
C PHE A 137 5.42 11.72 11.77
N GLY A 138 5.70 10.45 12.02
CA GLY A 138 6.71 9.67 11.32
C GLY A 138 6.23 8.28 10.99
N GLN A 139 7.06 7.54 10.27
CA GLN A 139 6.77 6.18 9.85
C GLN A 139 7.70 5.20 10.56
N TRP A 140 7.13 4.10 11.02
CA TRP A 140 7.81 3.07 11.80
C TRP A 140 7.71 1.72 11.09
N ILE A 141 8.65 0.84 11.38
CA ILE A 141 8.68 -0.56 10.91
C ILE A 141 8.84 -1.54 12.06
N SER A 142 8.22 -2.71 11.91
CA SER A 142 8.44 -3.90 12.74
C SER A 142 8.40 -5.16 11.88
N ASP A 143 9.08 -6.21 12.35
CA ASP A 143 8.75 -7.59 12.00
C ASP A 143 7.28 -7.84 12.34
N PHE A 144 6.48 -8.35 11.39
CA PHE A 144 5.06 -8.59 11.62
C PHE A 144 4.81 -9.82 12.49
N ARG A 145 5.73 -10.80 12.47
CA ARG A 145 5.54 -12.11 13.11
C ARG A 145 5.46 -12.03 14.64
N ILE A 146 5.95 -10.94 15.23
CA ILE A 146 5.87 -10.71 16.68
C ILE A 146 4.56 -10.04 17.10
N LEU A 147 3.71 -9.65 16.15
CA LEU A 147 2.47 -8.91 16.41
C LEU A 147 1.22 -9.79 16.40
N MET A 148 1.36 -11.07 16.05
CA MET A 148 0.27 -12.05 16.10
C MET A 148 0.82 -13.42 16.47
N ASP A 149 -0.07 -14.38 16.70
CA ASP A 149 0.34 -15.78 16.79
C ASP A 149 0.76 -16.28 15.41
N TRP A 150 2.06 -16.17 15.12
CA TRP A 150 2.66 -16.60 13.87
C TRP A 150 2.99 -18.10 13.85
N GLY A 151 2.81 -18.81 14.97
CA GLY A 151 3.30 -20.17 15.13
C GLY A 151 4.80 -20.25 15.45
N VAL A 152 5.43 -21.39 15.10
CA VAL A 152 6.83 -21.64 15.44
C VAL A 152 7.75 -20.84 14.52
N ASP A 153 8.25 -19.73 15.03
CA ASP A 153 9.29 -18.97 14.35
C ASP A 153 10.67 -19.59 14.61
N THR A 154 11.19 -20.30 13.63
CA THR A 154 12.52 -20.92 13.73
C THR A 154 13.66 -19.90 13.62
N ILE A 155 13.38 -18.62 13.35
CA ILE A 155 14.40 -17.61 13.07
C ILE A 155 14.34 -16.47 14.11
N ASN A 156 15.08 -16.68 15.20
CA ASN A 156 15.10 -15.81 16.37
C ASN A 156 15.86 -14.48 16.17
N GLN A 157 16.58 -14.28 15.07
CA GLN A 157 17.32 -13.05 14.78
C GLN A 157 17.04 -12.59 13.35
N HIS A 158 16.14 -11.63 13.21
CA HIS A 158 15.83 -10.98 11.95
C HIS A 158 15.70 -9.46 12.13
N GLU A 159 15.65 -8.76 11.01
CA GLU A 159 15.49 -7.33 10.93
C GLU A 159 14.22 -6.85 11.67
N PHE A 160 14.34 -5.71 12.37
CA PHE A 160 13.20 -4.99 12.95
C PHE A 160 12.33 -5.76 13.97
N ARG A 161 12.89 -6.76 14.68
CA ARG A 161 12.25 -7.34 15.89
C ARG A 161 11.94 -6.30 16.98
N GLN A 162 12.67 -5.20 16.99
CA GLN A 162 12.32 -4.00 17.74
C GLN A 162 11.76 -2.96 16.77
N TYR A 163 10.71 -2.27 17.18
CA TYR A 163 10.15 -1.14 16.43
C TYR A 163 11.25 -0.11 16.11
N ARG A 164 11.34 0.28 14.84
CA ARG A 164 12.28 1.32 14.39
C ARG A 164 11.54 2.42 13.67
N GLU A 165 11.86 3.65 14.04
CA GLU A 165 11.44 4.80 13.29
C GLU A 165 12.30 4.93 12.03
N LEU A 166 11.65 5.03 10.89
CA LEU A 166 12.30 5.22 9.61
C LEU A 166 12.65 6.70 9.44
N GLN A 167 13.84 6.97 8.93
CA GLN A 167 14.30 8.32 8.63
C GLN A 167 14.30 8.57 7.12
N ARG A 168 14.37 9.84 6.73
CA ARG A 168 14.63 10.26 5.34
C ARG A 168 15.92 11.09 5.25
N PRO A 169 16.52 11.18 4.05
CA PRO A 169 17.55 12.19 3.78
C PRO A 169 16.99 13.59 4.00
N MET A 170 17.79 14.48 4.59
CA MET A 170 17.41 15.88 4.79
C MET A 170 17.07 16.59 3.46
N PRO A 171 16.14 17.56 3.46
CA PRO A 171 15.42 18.10 4.62
C PRO A 171 14.23 17.22 5.06
N TRP A 172 13.84 17.32 6.33
CA TRP A 172 12.62 16.69 6.85
C TRP A 172 11.37 17.56 6.66
N ASN A 173 10.24 16.93 6.38
CA ASN A 173 8.90 17.49 6.47
C ASN A 173 8.38 17.34 7.92
N ALA A 174 7.33 18.08 8.27
CA ALA A 174 6.69 17.93 9.56
C ALA A 174 5.97 16.57 9.71
N VAL A 175 5.40 16.05 8.63
CA VAL A 175 4.73 14.75 8.58
C VAL A 175 5.42 13.87 7.55
N GLU A 176 5.96 12.77 8.02
CA GLU A 176 6.62 11.74 7.23
C GLU A 176 5.78 10.47 7.26
N LYS A 177 5.20 10.14 6.12
CA LYS A 177 4.29 9.00 5.99
C LYS A 177 4.28 8.50 4.56
N ASN A 178 3.55 7.41 4.36
CA ASN A 178 3.25 6.85 3.03
C ASN A 178 4.45 6.33 2.23
N TRP A 179 5.61 6.19 2.86
CA TRP A 179 6.81 5.59 2.30
C TRP A 179 6.64 4.08 2.12
N PHE A 180 7.48 3.46 1.30
CA PHE A 180 7.53 2.00 1.17
C PHE A 180 8.96 1.49 1.02
N ILE A 181 9.16 0.25 1.44
CA ILE A 181 10.44 -0.46 1.29
C ILE A 181 10.45 -1.24 -0.02
N PHE A 182 11.63 -1.31 -0.64
CA PHE A 182 11.94 -2.20 -1.74
C PHE A 182 13.34 -2.81 -1.57
N TRP A 183 13.62 -3.87 -2.34
CA TRP A 183 14.88 -4.60 -2.27
C TRP A 183 15.54 -4.68 -3.64
N ASP A 184 16.86 -4.53 -3.68
CA ASP A 184 17.63 -4.76 -4.88
C ASP A 184 17.84 -6.26 -5.17
N ASP A 185 18.64 -6.56 -6.19
CA ASP A 185 19.02 -7.92 -6.59
C ASP A 185 19.92 -8.64 -5.57
N LEU A 186 20.59 -7.89 -4.69
CA LEU A 186 21.43 -8.40 -3.61
C LEU A 186 20.69 -8.52 -2.26
N GLY A 187 19.41 -8.17 -2.22
CA GLY A 187 18.60 -8.19 -0.99
C GLY A 187 18.84 -7.00 -0.07
N GLN A 188 19.52 -5.93 -0.53
CA GLN A 188 19.68 -4.71 0.25
C GLN A 188 18.37 -3.93 0.29
N MET A 189 18.06 -3.36 1.46
CA MET A 189 16.84 -2.58 1.67
C MET A 189 17.02 -1.12 1.30
N PHE A 190 15.99 -0.59 0.65
CA PHE A 190 15.86 0.81 0.32
C PHE A 190 14.47 1.31 0.71
N LEU A 191 14.39 2.59 1.04
CA LEU A 191 13.17 3.26 1.41
C LEU A 191 12.85 4.32 0.35
N HIS A 192 11.68 4.19 -0.27
CA HIS A 192 11.14 5.18 -1.19
C HIS A 192 10.28 6.17 -0.43
N HIS A 193 10.67 7.45 -0.45
CA HIS A 193 10.06 8.51 0.36
C HIS A 193 9.01 9.29 -0.40
N GLU A 194 9.38 9.78 -1.58
CA GLU A 194 8.55 10.70 -2.38
C GLU A 194 8.74 10.38 -3.86
N ILE A 195 7.67 10.47 -4.65
CA ILE A 195 7.71 10.35 -6.12
C ILE A 195 7.53 11.71 -6.81
N THR A 196 6.78 12.61 -6.17
CA THR A 196 6.55 13.98 -6.62
C THR A 196 6.75 14.96 -5.45
N PRO A 197 7.20 16.20 -5.70
CA PRO A 197 7.52 16.80 -7.00
C PRO A 197 8.83 16.28 -7.62
N ALA A 198 9.67 15.65 -6.81
CA ALA A 198 10.89 14.98 -7.25
C ALA A 198 10.97 13.63 -6.52
N ARG A 199 11.53 12.62 -7.20
CA ARG A 199 11.73 11.31 -6.58
C ARG A 199 12.80 11.39 -5.49
N VAL A 200 12.56 10.72 -4.36
CA VAL A 200 13.50 10.60 -3.25
C VAL A 200 13.49 9.17 -2.75
N PHE A 201 14.65 8.52 -2.76
CA PHE A 201 14.84 7.22 -2.12
C PHE A 201 16.26 7.10 -1.61
N SER A 202 16.46 6.24 -0.62
CA SER A 202 17.74 6.05 0.07
C SER A 202 17.90 4.62 0.55
N LYS A 203 19.16 4.18 0.69
CA LYS A 203 19.47 2.92 1.36
C LYS A 203 18.99 2.97 2.82
N LEU A 204 18.37 1.90 3.29
CA LEU A 204 17.84 1.75 4.65
C LEU A 204 18.74 0.82 5.46
N GLU A 205 19.12 1.27 6.66
CA GLU A 205 19.85 0.46 7.64
C GLU A 205 18.89 -0.11 8.72
N LEU A 206 19.32 -1.16 9.41
CA LEU A 206 18.47 -1.91 10.37
C LEU A 206 18.11 -1.12 11.64
N ASP A 207 18.76 0.01 11.88
CA ASP A 207 18.43 0.94 12.96
C ASP A 207 17.39 2.00 12.56
N GLY A 208 16.93 1.98 11.30
CA GLY A 208 15.98 2.94 10.75
C GLY A 208 16.64 4.18 10.13
N SER A 209 17.96 4.33 10.26
CA SER A 209 18.71 5.39 9.59
C SER A 209 18.81 5.14 8.08
N VAL A 210 19.08 6.22 7.34
CA VAL A 210 19.19 6.16 5.89
C VAL A 210 20.40 6.89 5.34
N GLY A 211 20.86 6.43 4.18
CA GLY A 211 21.92 7.10 3.40
C GLY A 211 21.43 8.37 2.67
N PRO A 212 22.25 8.94 1.76
CA PRO A 212 21.86 10.10 0.95
C PRO A 212 20.73 9.77 -0.03
N ASN A 213 20.12 10.82 -0.61
CA ASN A 213 19.15 10.67 -1.71
C ASN A 213 19.85 10.13 -2.97
N LEU A 214 19.48 8.93 -3.39
CA LEU A 214 20.04 8.23 -4.55
C LEU A 214 19.29 8.53 -5.86
N ALA A 215 18.13 9.20 -5.80
CA ALA A 215 17.34 9.54 -6.98
C ALA A 215 17.96 10.62 -7.87
N LEU A 216 18.98 11.34 -7.36
CA LEU A 216 19.61 12.45 -8.06
C LEU A 216 20.23 12.05 -9.40
N THR A 217 20.70 10.81 -9.53
CA THR A 217 21.33 10.30 -10.75
C THR A 217 20.37 10.20 -11.93
N ASN A 218 19.08 9.93 -11.67
CA ASN A 218 18.05 9.76 -12.69
C ASN A 218 17.00 10.88 -12.68
N TYR A 219 17.29 11.99 -12.00
CA TYR A 219 16.32 13.05 -11.75
C TYR A 219 15.61 13.52 -13.03
N LEU A 220 16.37 13.80 -14.10
CA LEU A 220 15.82 14.30 -15.36
C LEU A 220 14.96 13.26 -16.08
N SER A 221 15.43 12.01 -16.17
CA SER A 221 14.72 10.94 -16.88
C SER A 221 13.45 10.53 -16.14
N ASP A 222 13.51 10.41 -14.82
CA ASP A 222 12.35 10.09 -13.99
C ASP A 222 11.31 11.21 -14.06
N GLN A 223 11.74 12.48 -13.99
CA GLN A 223 10.84 13.63 -14.07
C GLN A 223 10.13 13.70 -15.43
N GLU A 224 10.85 13.49 -16.53
CA GLU A 224 10.24 13.50 -17.87
C GLU A 224 9.25 12.33 -18.04
N CYS A 225 9.58 11.14 -17.54
CA CYS A 225 8.66 10.01 -17.58
C CYS A 225 7.38 10.27 -16.77
N LEU A 226 7.53 10.75 -15.53
CA LEU A 226 6.39 11.04 -14.67
C LEU A 226 5.52 12.14 -15.26
N LYS A 227 6.11 13.22 -15.80
CA LYS A 227 5.37 14.30 -16.46
C LYS A 227 4.56 13.81 -17.66
N ARG A 228 5.05 12.81 -18.38
CA ARG A 228 4.37 12.25 -19.55
C ARG A 228 3.11 11.47 -19.19
N PHE A 229 3.16 10.66 -18.14
CA PHE A 229 2.09 9.70 -17.83
C PHE A 229 1.20 10.14 -16.67
N LEU A 230 1.69 10.99 -15.78
CA LEU A 230 0.92 11.50 -14.67
C LEU A 230 0.23 12.83 -15.04
N PRO A 231 -0.97 13.07 -14.49
CA PRO A 231 -1.70 14.30 -14.72
C PRO A 231 -1.00 15.49 -14.04
N GLU A 232 -1.09 16.67 -14.67
CA GLU A 232 -0.51 17.90 -14.14
C GLU A 232 -1.25 18.44 -12.91
N THR A 233 -2.50 18.01 -12.71
CA THR A 233 -3.37 18.45 -11.61
C THR A 233 -3.53 17.39 -10.53
N GLY A 234 -3.95 17.80 -9.34
CA GLY A 234 -4.11 16.90 -8.19
C GLY A 234 -2.80 16.67 -7.43
N LYS A 235 -2.88 15.89 -6.36
CA LYS A 235 -1.72 15.49 -5.54
C LYS A 235 -1.42 14.02 -5.75
N ILE A 236 -0.17 13.66 -6.01
CA ILE A 236 0.20 12.25 -6.08
C ILE A 236 0.45 11.73 -4.67
N HIS A 237 -0.29 10.69 -4.32
CA HIS A 237 -0.13 9.94 -3.08
C HIS A 237 0.57 8.62 -3.39
N GLN A 238 1.61 8.32 -2.62
CA GLN A 238 2.12 6.96 -2.50
C GLN A 238 1.35 6.30 -1.36
N ALA A 239 1.02 5.02 -1.49
CA ALA A 239 0.18 4.37 -0.48
C ALA A 239 0.40 2.88 -0.38
N THR A 240 0.83 2.20 -1.45
CA THR A 240 1.08 0.75 -1.39
C THR A 240 2.50 0.44 -0.94
N ASN A 241 2.72 -0.79 -0.47
CA ASN A 241 4.04 -1.42 -0.47
C ASN A 241 4.53 -1.70 -1.92
N SER A 242 5.71 -2.31 -2.04
CA SER A 242 6.25 -2.79 -3.32
C SER A 242 6.26 -4.32 -3.42
N LEU A 243 6.39 -4.83 -4.64
CA LEU A 243 6.65 -6.24 -4.97
C LEU A 243 7.77 -6.32 -6.02
N ALA A 244 8.50 -7.44 -6.07
CA ALA A 244 9.33 -7.78 -7.22
C ALA A 244 8.51 -8.58 -8.24
N ILE A 245 8.58 -8.22 -9.52
CA ILE A 245 7.90 -8.92 -10.60
C ILE A 245 8.84 -9.22 -11.76
N THR A 246 8.83 -10.46 -12.24
CA THR A 246 9.47 -10.84 -13.51
C THR A 246 8.44 -10.81 -14.64
N LEU A 247 8.76 -10.13 -15.76
CA LEU A 247 7.81 -9.87 -16.86
C LEU A 247 7.62 -11.03 -17.85
N CYS A 248 8.03 -12.23 -17.48
CA CYS A 248 7.77 -13.46 -18.21
C CYS A 248 6.82 -14.35 -17.41
N ALA A 249 6.29 -15.39 -18.05
CA ALA A 249 5.47 -16.39 -17.37
C ALA A 249 6.35 -17.31 -16.50
N ARG A 250 5.88 -17.68 -15.30
CA ARG A 250 6.50 -18.67 -14.42
C ARG A 250 6.61 -20.04 -15.10
N SER A 251 5.64 -20.35 -15.94
CA SER A 251 5.60 -21.59 -16.72
C SER A 251 6.62 -21.65 -17.87
N ASP A 252 7.24 -20.53 -18.23
CA ASP A 252 8.27 -20.48 -19.27
C ASP A 252 9.63 -20.95 -18.73
N GLN A 253 10.05 -22.15 -19.12
CA GLN A 253 11.32 -22.76 -18.70
C GLN A 253 12.56 -21.97 -19.17
N SER A 254 12.42 -21.15 -20.22
CA SER A 254 13.51 -20.30 -20.70
C SER A 254 13.65 -19.02 -19.89
N CYS A 255 12.65 -18.68 -19.07
CA CYS A 255 12.70 -17.49 -18.26
C CYS A 255 13.44 -17.71 -16.94
N GLN A 256 14.56 -17.01 -16.79
CA GLN A 256 15.27 -16.90 -15.53
C GLN A 256 15.16 -15.46 -15.03
N PRO A 257 14.68 -15.22 -13.80
CA PRO A 257 14.67 -13.88 -13.21
C PRO A 257 16.07 -13.29 -13.16
N ASP A 258 16.25 -12.12 -13.78
CA ASP A 258 17.48 -11.32 -13.75
C ASP A 258 17.15 -9.81 -13.72
N ALA A 259 18.18 -8.96 -13.69
CA ALA A 259 18.02 -7.51 -13.64
C ALA A 259 17.39 -6.89 -14.91
N THR A 260 17.34 -7.64 -16.02
CA THR A 260 16.78 -7.17 -17.30
C THR A 260 15.27 -7.40 -17.39
N ASN A 261 14.76 -8.44 -16.73
CA ASN A 261 13.36 -8.83 -16.79
C ASN A 261 12.62 -8.74 -15.44
N THR A 262 13.30 -8.40 -14.35
CA THR A 262 12.73 -8.30 -12.99
C THR A 262 12.75 -6.87 -12.47
N PHE A 263 11.59 -6.38 -12.02
CA PHE A 263 11.35 -4.98 -11.67
C PHE A 263 10.70 -4.86 -10.29
N VAL A 264 10.80 -3.68 -9.69
CA VAL A 264 10.03 -3.28 -8.51
C VAL A 264 8.71 -2.69 -8.98
N LEU A 265 7.61 -3.32 -8.59
CA LEU A 265 6.23 -2.94 -8.84
C LEU A 265 5.67 -2.20 -7.62
N PHE A 266 5.04 -1.05 -7.85
CA PHE A 266 4.26 -0.35 -6.83
C PHE A 266 3.17 0.50 -7.47
N ILE A 267 2.23 1.00 -6.65
CA ILE A 267 1.11 1.83 -7.10
C ILE A 267 1.16 3.19 -6.43
N ILE A 268 0.98 4.21 -7.24
CA ILE A 268 0.77 5.60 -6.81
C ILE A 268 -0.64 6.03 -7.21
N GLN A 269 -1.15 7.11 -6.64
CA GLN A 269 -2.53 7.52 -6.86
C GLN A 269 -2.63 9.02 -7.03
N GLN A 270 -3.27 9.48 -8.10
CA GLN A 270 -3.67 10.87 -8.18
C GLN A 270 -4.86 11.10 -7.25
N LYS A 271 -4.71 11.99 -6.28
CA LYS A 271 -5.80 12.50 -5.46
C LYS A 271 -6.32 13.81 -6.05
N THR A 272 -7.59 13.81 -6.43
CA THR A 272 -8.38 15.03 -6.65
C THR A 272 -9.41 15.20 -5.53
N VAL A 273 -9.94 16.41 -5.38
CA VAL A 273 -10.99 16.70 -4.39
C VAL A 273 -12.11 17.41 -5.12
N HIS A 274 -13.31 16.83 -5.07
CA HIS A 274 -14.53 17.39 -5.62
C HIS A 274 -15.44 17.78 -4.45
N GLY A 275 -15.52 19.09 -4.15
CA GLY A 275 -16.16 19.56 -2.93
C GLY A 275 -15.41 19.09 -1.68
N LEU A 276 -16.03 18.20 -0.89
CA LEU A 276 -15.42 17.55 0.27
C LEU A 276 -15.09 16.07 0.03
N HIS A 277 -15.36 15.56 -1.18
CA HIS A 277 -15.17 14.16 -1.54
C HIS A 277 -13.84 13.96 -2.29
N PRO A 278 -12.87 13.24 -1.72
CA PRO A 278 -11.64 12.92 -2.42
C PRO A 278 -11.84 11.74 -3.37
N VAL A 279 -11.23 11.83 -4.55
CA VAL A 279 -11.23 10.75 -5.55
C VAL A 279 -9.77 10.36 -5.81
N TYR A 280 -9.50 9.06 -5.88
CA TYR A 280 -8.18 8.51 -6.12
C TYR A 280 -8.16 7.72 -7.42
N GLU A 281 -7.21 8.06 -8.29
CA GLU A 281 -6.98 7.36 -9.56
C GLU A 281 -5.59 6.70 -9.54
N PRO A 282 -5.52 5.35 -9.42
CA PRO A 282 -4.26 4.63 -9.24
C PRO A 282 -3.49 4.43 -10.56
N TYR A 283 -2.16 4.59 -10.50
CA TYR A 283 -1.22 4.33 -11.58
C TYR A 283 -0.20 3.29 -11.15
N VAL A 284 0.10 2.35 -12.04
CA VAL A 284 1.14 1.35 -11.80
C VAL A 284 2.49 1.92 -12.21
N VAL A 285 3.52 1.66 -11.40
CA VAL A 285 4.89 2.04 -11.72
C VAL A 285 5.77 0.81 -11.65
N LEU A 286 6.61 0.64 -12.67
CA LEU A 286 7.73 -0.30 -12.68
C LEU A 286 9.03 0.48 -12.60
N MET A 287 9.88 0.07 -11.68
CA MET A 287 11.23 0.61 -11.48
C MET A 287 12.25 -0.52 -11.66
N ARG A 288 13.43 -0.21 -12.21
CA ARG A 288 14.54 -1.16 -12.24
C ARG A 288 14.84 -1.66 -10.83
N ARG A 289 15.17 -2.94 -10.69
CA ARG A 289 15.57 -3.54 -9.41
C ARG A 289 17.06 -3.37 -9.10
N SER A 290 17.87 -2.99 -10.09
CA SER A 290 19.28 -2.67 -9.91
C SER A 290 19.52 -1.17 -9.97
N MET A 291 20.61 -0.72 -9.36
CA MET A 291 21.10 0.66 -9.51
C MET A 291 21.20 1.05 -11.01
N PRO A 292 20.82 2.29 -11.39
CA PRO A 292 20.43 3.40 -10.52
C PRO A 292 18.94 3.43 -10.13
N PHE A 293 18.20 2.32 -10.26
CA PHE A 293 16.76 2.22 -9.97
C PHE A 293 15.88 3.20 -10.76
N GLU A 294 16.20 3.46 -12.03
CA GLU A 294 15.38 4.31 -12.91
C GLU A 294 13.93 3.81 -13.02
N ILE A 295 12.99 4.73 -13.23
CA ILE A 295 11.61 4.35 -13.59
C ILE A 295 11.65 3.74 -14.99
N TYR A 296 11.18 2.51 -15.11
CA TYR A 296 11.14 1.76 -16.37
C TYR A 296 9.86 2.02 -17.14
N ALA A 297 8.72 2.02 -16.44
CA ALA A 297 7.41 2.24 -17.05
C ALA A 297 6.40 2.77 -16.02
N VAL A 298 5.38 3.47 -16.52
CA VAL A 298 4.20 3.92 -15.77
C VAL A 298 2.97 3.53 -16.57
N SER A 299 1.87 3.12 -15.93
CA SER A 299 0.63 2.85 -16.66
C SER A 299 0.20 4.09 -17.46
N SER A 300 -0.13 3.90 -18.73
CA SER A 300 -0.50 4.99 -19.64
C SER A 300 -1.86 5.63 -19.30
N LYS A 301 -2.67 4.93 -18.51
CA LYS A 301 -3.94 5.39 -17.96
C LYS A 301 -4.03 4.99 -16.47
N PRO A 302 -4.87 5.68 -15.68
CA PRO A 302 -5.22 5.20 -14.35
C PRO A 302 -6.02 3.90 -14.43
N ILE A 303 -5.94 3.09 -13.38
CA ILE A 303 -6.63 1.82 -13.25
C ILE A 303 -8.06 2.06 -12.76
N TRP A 304 -9.02 1.42 -13.42
CA TRP A 304 -10.40 1.34 -12.96
C TRP A 304 -10.71 -0.08 -12.45
N ILE A 305 -11.06 -0.18 -11.18
CA ILE A 305 -11.47 -1.43 -10.54
C ILE A 305 -12.91 -1.75 -10.93
N PHE A 306 -13.13 -2.87 -11.64
CA PHE A 306 -14.49 -3.26 -12.03
C PHE A 306 -15.36 -3.50 -10.79
N GLY A 307 -16.57 -2.93 -10.81
CA GLY A 307 -17.47 -2.88 -9.66
C GLY A 307 -17.43 -1.54 -8.90
N ARG A 308 -16.41 -0.69 -9.09
CA ARG A 308 -16.37 0.67 -8.56
C ARG A 308 -17.57 1.46 -9.05
N SER A 309 -18.30 2.10 -8.12
CA SER A 309 -19.47 2.88 -8.51
C SER A 309 -19.06 4.17 -9.24
N ILE A 310 -19.79 4.50 -10.31
CA ILE A 310 -19.63 5.78 -11.04
C ILE A 310 -20.38 6.92 -10.31
N ARG A 311 -21.21 6.57 -9.32
CA ARG A 311 -21.87 7.51 -8.43
C ARG A 311 -21.62 7.07 -7.00
N ALA A 312 -20.93 7.88 -6.21
CA ALA A 312 -20.80 7.64 -4.78
C ALA A 312 -22.18 7.32 -4.18
N GLU A 313 -22.31 6.18 -3.50
CA GLU A 313 -23.56 5.82 -2.83
C GLU A 313 -23.80 6.84 -1.72
N LYS A 314 -25.03 7.36 -1.62
CA LYS A 314 -25.41 8.22 -0.49
C LYS A 314 -25.29 7.39 0.79
N SER A 315 -24.40 7.77 1.70
CA SER A 315 -24.54 7.33 3.08
C SER A 315 -25.79 7.99 3.65
N ASP A 316 -26.61 7.23 4.38
CA ASP A 316 -27.84 7.74 5.03
C ASP A 316 -27.56 8.83 6.10
N GLU A 317 -26.27 9.13 6.36
CA GLU A 317 -25.80 10.06 7.38
C GLU A 317 -25.19 11.37 6.82
N ASP A 318 -25.09 11.58 5.50
CA ASP A 318 -24.53 12.82 4.95
C ASP A 318 -25.63 13.89 4.67
N PRO A 319 -25.69 14.99 5.44
CA PRO A 319 -26.66 16.06 5.23
C PRO A 319 -26.25 17.02 4.09
N SER A 320 -25.12 16.78 3.42
CA SER A 320 -24.51 17.75 2.48
C SER A 320 -25.30 17.98 1.19
N GLY A 321 -26.28 17.13 0.85
CA GLY A 321 -27.21 17.40 -0.25
C GLY A 321 -26.56 17.60 -1.63
N LEU A 322 -25.28 17.24 -1.81
CA LEU A 322 -24.58 17.35 -3.08
C LEU A 322 -24.82 16.08 -3.91
N LEU A 323 -25.72 16.21 -4.88
CA LEU A 323 -25.65 15.46 -6.12
C LEU A 323 -24.48 16.02 -6.91
N GLU A 324 -23.41 15.26 -7.18
CA GLU A 324 -22.61 15.49 -8.38
C GLU A 324 -21.73 14.28 -8.73
N ASP A 325 -21.67 13.98 -10.03
CA ASP A 325 -21.13 12.82 -10.74
C ASP A 325 -19.67 12.42 -10.39
N THR A 326 -19.43 12.01 -9.14
CA THR A 326 -18.12 11.57 -8.64
C THR A 326 -18.14 10.06 -8.40
N SER A 327 -17.06 9.41 -8.83
CA SER A 327 -16.86 7.98 -8.63
C SER A 327 -16.58 7.66 -7.18
N GLU A 328 -16.88 6.43 -6.78
CA GLU A 328 -16.59 5.93 -5.44
C GLU A 328 -15.11 6.15 -5.06
N MET A 329 -14.86 6.61 -3.84
CA MET A 329 -13.51 6.78 -3.32
C MET A 329 -12.90 5.42 -2.98
N LEU A 330 -11.91 4.99 -3.78
CA LEU A 330 -11.10 3.81 -3.53
C LEU A 330 -9.64 4.22 -3.27
N TYR A 331 -9.18 4.13 -2.02
CA TYR A 331 -7.79 4.42 -1.67
C TYR A 331 -6.98 3.13 -1.59
N MET A 332 -6.13 2.87 -2.58
CA MET A 332 -5.25 1.69 -2.63
C MET A 332 -4.24 1.71 -1.50
N THR A 333 -4.20 0.66 -0.70
CA THR A 333 -3.41 0.62 0.55
C THR A 333 -2.33 -0.44 0.52
N SER A 334 -2.51 -1.54 -0.21
CA SER A 334 -1.49 -2.59 -0.29
C SER A 334 -1.63 -3.44 -1.55
N ILE A 335 -0.52 -4.09 -1.89
CA ILE A 335 -0.43 -5.09 -2.95
C ILE A 335 0.29 -6.34 -2.43
N SER A 336 -0.14 -7.54 -2.83
CA SER A 336 0.53 -8.79 -2.44
C SER A 336 0.28 -9.90 -3.45
N TRP A 337 1.22 -10.83 -3.58
CA TRP A 337 0.98 -12.05 -4.34
C TRP A 337 -0.08 -12.90 -3.66
N LYS A 338 -1.01 -13.47 -4.43
CA LYS A 338 -2.17 -14.20 -3.89
C LYS A 338 -1.81 -15.60 -3.40
N ASN A 339 -0.94 -16.30 -4.12
CA ASN A 339 -0.78 -17.74 -3.91
C ASN A 339 -0.01 -18.03 -2.62
N HIS A 340 -0.32 -19.18 -2.04
CA HIS A 340 0.37 -19.71 -0.87
C HIS A 340 1.90 -19.75 -1.10
N SER A 341 2.66 -19.44 -0.06
CA SER A 341 4.12 -19.35 -0.06
C SER A 341 4.75 -18.27 -0.96
N GLN A 342 3.98 -17.53 -1.77
CA GLN A 342 4.54 -16.37 -2.46
C GLN A 342 4.78 -15.22 -1.48
N LYS A 343 5.98 -14.65 -1.53
CA LYS A 343 6.44 -13.58 -0.64
C LYS A 343 6.53 -12.25 -1.38
N TYR A 344 7.75 -11.79 -1.67
CA TYR A 344 8.01 -10.53 -2.38
C TYR A 344 8.01 -10.68 -3.90
N HIS A 345 8.37 -11.86 -4.42
CA HIS A 345 8.62 -12.08 -5.85
C HIS A 345 7.54 -12.92 -6.54
N GLY A 346 7.14 -12.48 -7.74
CA GLY A 346 6.20 -13.17 -8.61
C GLY A 346 6.48 -12.92 -10.10
N PHE A 347 5.64 -13.49 -10.95
CA PHE A 347 5.74 -13.50 -12.41
C PHE A 347 4.51 -12.89 -13.06
N ILE A 348 4.57 -12.61 -14.36
CA ILE A 348 3.50 -11.92 -15.09
C ILE A 348 2.18 -12.70 -15.13
N ASP A 349 2.24 -14.03 -15.00
CA ASP A 349 1.08 -14.94 -14.97
C ASP A 349 0.60 -15.26 -13.55
N ASP A 350 1.26 -14.74 -12.52
CA ASP A 350 0.80 -14.89 -11.14
C ASP A 350 -0.40 -13.95 -10.86
N THR A 351 -1.23 -14.36 -9.91
CA THR A 351 -2.32 -13.53 -9.39
C THR A 351 -1.82 -12.70 -8.20
N LEU A 352 -2.22 -11.44 -8.12
CA LEU A 352 -1.98 -10.56 -6.97
C LEU A 352 -3.29 -9.97 -6.43
N PHE A 353 -3.28 -9.65 -5.14
CA PHE A 353 -4.30 -8.81 -4.52
C PHE A 353 -3.92 -7.34 -4.60
N LEU A 354 -4.94 -6.53 -4.82
CA LEU A 354 -4.95 -5.10 -4.61
C LEU A 354 -5.99 -4.82 -3.52
N ALA A 355 -5.56 -4.32 -2.36
CA ALA A 355 -6.45 -4.00 -1.25
C ALA A 355 -6.61 -2.48 -1.10
N PHE A 356 -7.82 -2.04 -0.76
CA PHE A 356 -8.17 -0.63 -0.74
C PHE A 356 -9.24 -0.29 0.30
N GLY A 357 -9.15 0.93 0.85
CA GLY A 357 -10.22 1.56 1.61
C GLY A 357 -11.31 2.08 0.68
N ARG A 358 -12.56 2.07 1.14
CA ARG A 358 -13.77 2.50 0.42
C ARG A 358 -14.50 3.55 1.24
N GLU A 359 -14.70 4.74 0.68
CA GLU A 359 -15.51 5.83 1.27
C GLU A 359 -15.20 6.12 2.75
N ASP A 360 -13.93 6.01 3.14
CA ASP A 360 -13.42 6.24 4.51
C ASP A 360 -14.25 5.50 5.59
N SER A 361 -14.88 4.39 5.23
CA SER A 361 -15.75 3.62 6.13
C SER A 361 -15.70 2.10 5.95
N HIS A 362 -15.21 1.62 4.80
CA HIS A 362 -15.21 0.21 4.44
C HIS A 362 -13.88 -0.25 3.83
N ALA A 363 -13.69 -1.57 3.76
CA ALA A 363 -12.53 -2.21 3.15
C ALA A 363 -12.96 -3.12 1.99
N GLY A 364 -12.13 -3.16 0.95
CA GLY A 364 -12.32 -4.01 -0.22
C GLY A 364 -11.00 -4.50 -0.79
N GLY A 365 -11.10 -5.48 -1.69
CA GLY A 365 -9.96 -5.97 -2.45
C GLY A 365 -10.37 -6.54 -3.79
N ILE A 366 -9.43 -6.63 -4.71
CA ILE A 366 -9.60 -7.31 -5.99
C ILE A 366 -8.38 -8.17 -6.26
N ASP A 367 -8.58 -9.35 -6.82
CA ASP A 367 -7.51 -10.23 -7.27
C ASP A 367 -7.42 -10.23 -8.79
N VAL A 368 -6.23 -9.96 -9.32
CA VAL A 368 -6.00 -9.78 -10.76
C VAL A 368 -4.74 -10.54 -11.19
N THR A 369 -4.68 -10.95 -12.45
CA THR A 369 -3.42 -11.40 -13.04
C THR A 369 -2.46 -10.23 -13.14
N ALA A 370 -1.17 -10.42 -12.86
CA ALA A 370 -0.18 -9.36 -12.99
C ALA A 370 -0.08 -8.82 -14.42
N GLY A 371 -0.19 -9.70 -15.43
CA GLY A 371 -0.23 -9.32 -16.84
C GLY A 371 -1.41 -8.42 -17.17
N ASP A 372 -2.59 -8.67 -16.60
CA ASP A 372 -3.76 -7.80 -16.77
C ASP A 372 -3.50 -6.44 -16.13
N LEU A 373 -2.91 -6.38 -14.94
CA LEU A 373 -2.56 -5.12 -14.28
C LEU A 373 -1.56 -4.28 -15.09
N LEU A 374 -0.65 -4.94 -15.81
CA LEU A 374 0.46 -4.33 -16.56
C LEU A 374 0.20 -4.19 -18.07
N ALA A 375 -1.01 -4.49 -18.55
CA ALA A 375 -1.31 -4.54 -19.98
C ALA A 375 -1.12 -3.20 -20.72
N GLU A 376 -1.37 -2.06 -20.04
CA GLU A 376 -1.29 -0.71 -20.63
C GLU A 376 -0.10 0.12 -20.11
N LEU A 377 1.07 -0.50 -19.91
CA LEU A 377 2.28 0.22 -19.53
C LEU A 377 2.81 1.15 -20.64
N GLY A 378 3.15 2.37 -20.25
CA GLY A 378 3.92 3.33 -21.04
C GLY A 378 5.39 3.31 -20.64
N MET A 379 6.27 3.08 -21.62
CA MET A 379 7.71 2.97 -21.41
C MET A 379 8.36 4.34 -21.16
N CYS A 380 9.29 4.41 -20.20
CA CYS A 380 10.09 5.61 -19.94
C CYS A 380 11.33 5.74 -20.83
N ALA A 381 11.85 4.63 -21.35
CA ALA A 381 13.02 4.61 -22.23
C ALA A 381 12.63 4.64 -23.73
N GLY A 382 13.41 5.36 -24.53
CA GLY A 382 13.28 5.38 -26.01
C GLY A 382 12.85 6.72 -26.63
N PHE A 383 13.34 7.84 -26.08
CA PHE A 383 13.09 9.19 -26.63
C PHE A 383 14.39 9.87 -27.04
#